data_AF-A0A176J0T4-F1
#
_entry.id   AF-A0A176J0T4-F1
#
_cell.length_a   1.000
_cell.length_b   1.000
_cell.length_c   1.000
_cell.angle_alpha   90.00
_cell.angle_beta   90.00
_cell.angle_gamma   90.00
#
_symmetry.space_group_name_H-M   'P 1'
#
loop_
_entity.id
_entity.type
_entity.pdbx_description
1 polymer ?
#
loop_
_entity_poly.entity_id
_entity_poly.type
_entity_poly.pdbx_seq_one_letter_code
_entity_poly.pdbx_strand_id
1 'polypeptide(L)'
;MINATFGREIAETLTTDYFISEDFLYESSQMAKMKNFTYKYRYKDIYYFKVFPQDGGTYFDVRMRPGSVMEEQALSKLAKPDLLKAIKGWLHNIKSETENLPFSRQLKKMQTDISDMQDKFDKHIMEGDNYFSQEEGNELRSRLEQIESRLAETLDESEADELKKLTEDVEGLKALVATLSKKNWLLALSARMYHWGLRNPNTAKQLGRAARELLPQGVKDSLPNDAIDQLLIESPVSAENDSN
;
A
#
# COMPACT_ATOMS: atom_id res chain seq x y z
N MET A 1 3.40 -26.42 -32.11
CA MET A 1 2.37 -27.03 -31.22
C MET A 1 2.52 -26.42 -29.83
N ILE A 2 1.47 -25.80 -29.30
CA ILE A 2 1.53 -25.10 -28.00
C ILE A 2 1.41 -26.15 -26.90
N ASN A 3 2.56 -26.48 -26.33
CA ASN A 3 2.71 -27.51 -25.30
C ASN A 3 2.62 -26.90 -23.90
N ALA A 4 2.54 -27.75 -22.87
CA ALA A 4 2.55 -27.32 -21.47
C ALA A 4 3.80 -26.48 -21.12
N THR A 5 4.92 -26.71 -21.81
CA THR A 5 6.17 -25.95 -21.66
C THR A 5 5.99 -24.48 -22.05
N PHE A 6 5.33 -24.19 -23.18
CA PHE A 6 5.07 -22.83 -23.62
C PHE A 6 4.18 -22.05 -22.64
N GLY A 7 3.17 -22.70 -22.06
CA GLY A 7 2.33 -22.09 -21.03
C GLY A 7 3.11 -21.77 -19.76
N ARG A 8 4.03 -22.65 -19.34
CA ARG A 8 4.92 -22.40 -18.19
C ARG A 8 5.86 -21.23 -18.43
N GLU A 9 6.48 -21.16 -19.61
CA GLU A 9 7.40 -20.06 -19.95
C GLU A 9 6.69 -18.69 -19.97
N ILE A 10 5.43 -18.63 -20.41
CA ILE A 10 4.65 -17.40 -20.30
C ILE A 10 4.34 -17.09 -18.82
N ALA A 11 3.93 -18.08 -18.02
CA ALA A 11 3.67 -17.87 -16.59
C ALA A 11 4.93 -17.37 -15.84
N GLU A 12 6.09 -17.96 -16.12
CA GLU A 12 7.39 -17.51 -15.61
C GLU A 12 7.74 -16.09 -16.08
N THR A 13 7.35 -15.72 -17.30
CA THR A 13 7.59 -14.36 -17.83
C THR A 13 6.64 -13.32 -17.22
N LEU A 14 5.43 -13.72 -16.84
CA LEU A 14 4.46 -12.88 -16.14
C LEU A 14 4.84 -12.62 -14.68
N THR A 15 5.57 -13.56 -14.07
CA THR A 15 6.12 -13.38 -12.73
C THR A 15 7.39 -12.52 -12.77
N THR A 16 7.35 -11.39 -12.08
CA THR A 16 8.46 -10.44 -11.93
C THR A 16 8.51 -9.98 -10.47
N ASP A 17 9.48 -9.14 -10.09
CA ASP A 17 9.52 -8.57 -8.73
C ASP A 17 8.28 -7.74 -8.37
N TYR A 18 7.48 -7.33 -9.36
CA TYR A 18 6.30 -6.48 -9.18
C TYR A 18 4.96 -7.20 -9.44
N PHE A 19 4.98 -8.30 -10.19
CA PHE A 19 3.77 -9.03 -10.59
C PHE A 19 3.94 -10.52 -10.34
N ILE A 20 2.85 -11.19 -9.97
CA ILE A 20 2.78 -12.65 -9.97
C ILE A 20 1.84 -13.13 -11.07
N SER A 21 2.05 -14.36 -11.56
CA SER A 21 1.24 -14.89 -12.67
C SER A 21 -0.27 -14.90 -12.38
N GLU A 22 -0.67 -15.01 -11.10
CA GLU A 22 -2.06 -14.99 -10.62
C GLU A 22 -2.76 -13.64 -10.78
N ASP A 23 -1.98 -12.56 -10.95
CA ASP A 23 -2.47 -11.21 -11.25
C ASP A 23 -3.06 -11.12 -12.66
N PHE A 24 -2.85 -12.16 -13.49
CA PHE A 24 -3.31 -12.20 -14.87
C PHE A 24 -4.38 -13.28 -15.07
N LEU A 25 -5.52 -12.86 -15.62
CA LEU A 25 -6.55 -13.78 -16.08
C LEU A 25 -6.16 -14.32 -17.45
N TYR A 26 -6.02 -15.64 -17.53
CA TYR A 26 -5.77 -16.34 -18.77
C TYR A 26 -7.08 -16.83 -19.39
N GLU A 27 -7.32 -16.39 -20.63
CA GLU A 27 -8.45 -16.82 -21.45
C GLU A 27 -7.91 -17.46 -22.72
N SER A 28 -8.41 -18.64 -23.08
CA SER A 28 -8.14 -19.24 -24.39
C SER A 28 -9.41 -19.29 -25.22
N SER A 29 -9.34 -18.80 -26.45
CA SER A 29 -10.43 -18.94 -27.41
C SER A 29 -9.99 -19.82 -28.57
N GLN A 30 -10.90 -20.68 -29.02
CA GLN A 30 -10.68 -21.50 -30.21
C GLN A 30 -11.57 -20.96 -31.32
N MET A 31 -10.97 -20.29 -32.29
CA MET A 31 -11.64 -19.93 -33.54
C MET A 31 -11.07 -20.81 -34.64
N ALA A 32 -11.92 -21.68 -35.21
CA ALA A 32 -11.52 -22.70 -36.18
C ALA A 32 -10.42 -23.66 -35.65
N LYS A 33 -9.36 -23.89 -36.43
CA LYS A 33 -8.23 -24.78 -36.09
C LYS A 33 -7.12 -24.11 -35.27
N MET A 34 -7.30 -22.84 -34.86
CA MET A 34 -6.28 -22.07 -34.15
C MET A 34 -6.74 -21.75 -32.71
N LYS A 35 -5.85 -21.97 -31.75
CA LYS A 35 -6.04 -21.63 -30.34
C LYS A 35 -5.36 -20.30 -30.07
N ASN A 36 -6.13 -19.29 -29.71
CA ASN A 36 -5.64 -17.97 -29.32
C ASN A 36 -5.60 -17.87 -27.79
N PHE A 37 -4.73 -17.00 -27.29
CA PHE A 37 -4.53 -16.78 -25.86
C PHE A 37 -4.66 -15.31 -25.55
N THR A 38 -5.31 -15.00 -24.44
CA THR A 38 -5.43 -13.64 -23.93
C THR A 38 -5.05 -13.64 -22.47
N TYR A 39 -4.17 -12.72 -22.10
CA TYR A 39 -3.84 -12.41 -20.72
C TYR A 39 -4.41 -11.03 -20.40
N LYS A 40 -5.20 -10.92 -19.34
CA LYS A 40 -5.76 -9.65 -18.86
C LYS A 40 -5.26 -9.37 -17.46
N TYR A 41 -4.94 -8.11 -17.18
CA TYR A 41 -4.59 -7.73 -15.81
C TYR A 41 -5.85 -7.70 -14.94
N ARG A 42 -5.88 -8.48 -13.85
CA ARG A 42 -7.06 -8.73 -13.02
C ARG A 42 -7.65 -7.45 -12.42
N TYR A 43 -6.80 -6.48 -12.08
CA TYR A 43 -7.20 -5.27 -11.35
C TYR A 43 -7.58 -4.11 -12.27
N LYS A 44 -7.33 -4.23 -13.58
CA LYS A 44 -7.70 -3.19 -14.55
C LYS A 44 -7.83 -3.78 -15.96
N ASP A 45 -9.07 -3.94 -16.38
CA ASP A 45 -9.50 -4.67 -17.58
C ASP A 45 -8.99 -4.06 -18.89
N ILE A 46 -8.55 -2.80 -18.84
CA ILE A 46 -8.00 -2.08 -19.99
C ILE A 46 -6.67 -2.68 -20.48
N TYR A 47 -5.92 -3.36 -19.60
CA TYR A 47 -4.65 -3.98 -19.94
C TYR A 47 -4.88 -5.42 -20.37
N TYR A 48 -4.51 -5.69 -21.62
CA TYR A 48 -4.56 -7.04 -22.14
C TYR A 48 -3.41 -7.32 -23.10
N PHE A 49 -3.10 -8.60 -23.26
CA PHE A 49 -2.12 -9.14 -24.18
C PHE A 49 -2.71 -10.37 -24.90
N LYS A 50 -3.02 -10.23 -26.18
CA LYS A 50 -3.61 -11.27 -27.04
C LYS A 50 -2.54 -11.84 -27.94
N VAL A 51 -2.47 -13.16 -28.04
CA VAL A 51 -1.53 -13.93 -28.85
C VAL A 51 -2.29 -14.79 -29.85
N PHE A 52 -1.92 -14.65 -31.12
CA PHE A 52 -2.47 -15.37 -32.26
C PHE A 52 -1.35 -16.18 -32.90
N PRO A 53 -1.26 -17.49 -32.62
CA PRO A 53 -0.24 -18.34 -33.22
C PRO A 53 -0.47 -18.54 -34.72
N GLN A 54 0.56 -18.33 -35.52
CA GLN A 54 0.58 -18.54 -36.97
C GLN A 54 1.48 -19.74 -37.33
N ASP A 55 1.24 -20.33 -38.51
CA ASP A 55 2.07 -21.41 -39.07
C ASP A 55 2.37 -22.54 -38.07
N GLY A 56 1.32 -23.05 -37.41
CA GLY A 56 1.46 -24.15 -36.43
C GLY A 56 2.15 -23.77 -35.11
N GLY A 57 2.33 -22.47 -34.85
CA GLY A 57 3.02 -21.91 -33.70
C GLY A 57 4.50 -21.60 -33.94
N THR A 58 4.89 -21.41 -35.20
CA THR A 58 6.25 -20.96 -35.57
C THR A 58 6.40 -19.45 -35.33
N TYR A 59 5.35 -18.69 -35.64
CA TYR A 59 5.29 -17.25 -35.43
C TYR A 59 4.05 -16.88 -34.63
N PHE A 60 4.07 -15.68 -34.05
CA PHE A 60 2.98 -15.15 -33.25
C PHE A 60 2.66 -13.73 -33.69
N ASP A 61 1.38 -13.46 -33.94
CA ASP A 61 0.89 -12.10 -33.97
C ASP A 61 0.37 -11.75 -32.57
N VAL A 62 0.58 -10.51 -32.16
CA VAL A 62 0.20 -10.00 -30.84
C VAL A 62 -0.66 -8.76 -31.03
N ARG A 63 -1.73 -8.66 -30.23
CA ARG A 63 -2.43 -7.40 -30.00
C ARG A 63 -2.45 -7.12 -28.52
N MET A 64 -1.99 -5.95 -28.11
CA MET A 64 -1.90 -5.62 -26.69
C MET A 64 -2.25 -4.17 -26.44
N ARG A 65 -2.71 -3.89 -25.23
CA ARG A 65 -2.76 -2.53 -24.70
C ARG A 65 -1.67 -2.38 -23.64
N PRO A 66 -0.55 -1.72 -23.95
CA PRO A 66 0.56 -1.50 -23.01
C PRO A 66 0.26 -0.43 -21.98
N GLY A 67 -0.75 0.40 -22.24
CA GLY A 67 -1.27 1.41 -21.31
C GLY A 67 -0.92 2.85 -21.65
N SER A 68 0.19 3.09 -22.36
CA SER A 68 0.83 4.41 -22.33
C SER A 68 -0.01 5.55 -22.95
N VAL A 69 -0.99 5.24 -23.81
CA VAL A 69 -1.88 6.23 -24.47
C VAL A 69 -3.30 5.65 -24.77
N MET A 70 -3.74 4.55 -24.13
CA MET A 70 -4.95 3.79 -24.51
C MET A 70 -4.98 3.18 -25.94
N GLU A 71 -3.92 3.32 -26.73
CA GLU A 71 -3.86 2.74 -28.08
C GLU A 71 -3.54 1.24 -28.04
N GLU A 72 -4.22 0.49 -28.91
CA GLU A 72 -3.94 -0.92 -29.16
C GLU A 72 -2.70 -1.03 -30.05
N GLN A 73 -1.70 -1.76 -29.59
CA GLN A 73 -0.50 -2.08 -30.37
C GLN A 73 -0.64 -3.46 -31.00
N ALA A 74 -0.33 -3.54 -32.29
CA ALA A 74 -0.25 -4.79 -33.03
C ALA A 74 1.20 -5.08 -33.44
N LEU A 75 1.69 -6.26 -33.09
CA LEU A 75 2.97 -6.78 -33.55
C LEU A 75 2.71 -8.05 -34.37
N SER A 76 3.45 -8.24 -35.44
CA SER A 76 3.23 -9.37 -36.34
C SER A 76 4.51 -10.18 -36.56
N LYS A 77 4.33 -11.46 -36.86
CA LYS A 77 5.42 -12.40 -37.18
C LYS A 77 6.52 -12.48 -36.11
N LEU A 78 6.16 -12.40 -34.84
CA LEU A 78 7.12 -12.52 -33.75
C LEU A 78 7.59 -13.98 -33.63
N ALA A 79 8.90 -14.18 -33.52
CA ALA A 79 9.42 -15.45 -33.03
C ALA A 79 9.18 -15.55 -31.52
N LYS A 80 9.28 -16.77 -30.98
CA LYS A 80 9.05 -17.02 -29.54
C LYS A 80 9.88 -16.12 -28.60
N PRO A 81 11.19 -15.88 -28.82
CA PRO A 81 11.96 -14.96 -27.96
C PRO A 81 11.43 -13.52 -28.00
N ASP A 82 11.00 -13.06 -29.17
CA ASP A 82 10.46 -11.71 -29.35
C ASP A 82 9.08 -11.57 -28.70
N LEU A 83 8.27 -12.63 -28.70
CA LEU A 83 7.02 -12.69 -27.95
C LEU A 83 7.26 -12.51 -26.45
N LEU A 84 8.22 -13.24 -25.86
CA LEU A 84 8.54 -13.11 -24.44
C LEU A 84 9.06 -11.71 -24.11
N LYS A 85 9.87 -11.12 -25.00
CA LYS A 85 10.31 -9.73 -24.89
C LYS A 85 9.14 -8.74 -24.94
N ALA A 86 8.16 -8.97 -25.81
CA ALA A 86 6.96 -8.16 -25.89
C ALA A 86 6.12 -8.23 -24.61
N ILE A 87 6.00 -9.42 -23.99
CA ILE A 87 5.33 -9.57 -22.68
C ILE A 87 6.08 -8.76 -21.60
N LYS A 88 7.41 -8.86 -21.53
CA LYS A 88 8.20 -8.06 -20.57
C LYS A 88 8.02 -6.55 -20.76
N GLY A 89 8.01 -6.08 -22.02
CA GLY A 89 7.74 -4.69 -22.34
C GLY A 89 6.33 -4.25 -21.91
N TRP A 90 5.34 -5.10 -22.14
CA TRP A 90 3.96 -4.89 -21.70
C TRP A 90 3.86 -4.75 -20.17
N LEU A 91 4.49 -5.65 -19.40
CA LEU A 91 4.54 -5.59 -17.94
C LEU A 91 5.24 -4.33 -17.44
N HIS A 92 6.36 -3.95 -18.05
CA HIS A 92 7.08 -2.73 -17.70
C HIS A 92 6.19 -1.49 -17.83
N ASN A 93 5.38 -1.42 -18.89
CA ASN A 93 4.46 -0.30 -19.12
C ASN A 93 3.32 -0.27 -18.10
N ILE A 94 2.71 -1.43 -17.80
CA ILE A 94 1.70 -1.53 -16.72
C ILE A 94 2.27 -1.05 -15.39
N LYS A 95 3.48 -1.49 -15.04
CA LYS A 95 4.17 -1.05 -13.81
C LYS A 95 4.37 0.45 -13.82
N SER A 96 5.00 0.99 -14.87
CA SER A 96 5.31 2.41 -14.99
C SER A 96 4.05 3.29 -14.84
N GLU A 97 2.94 2.90 -15.47
CA GLU A 97 1.68 3.61 -15.30
C GLU A 97 1.10 3.48 -13.91
N THR A 98 1.09 2.25 -13.37
CA THR A 98 0.55 2.01 -12.04
C THR A 98 1.32 2.82 -11.01
N GLU A 99 2.65 2.89 -11.09
CA GLU A 99 3.51 3.71 -10.21
C GLU A 99 3.33 5.22 -10.41
N ASN A 100 2.99 5.65 -11.63
CA ASN A 100 2.76 7.06 -11.95
C ASN A 100 1.36 7.57 -11.59
N LEU A 101 0.43 6.69 -11.19
CA LEU A 101 -0.85 7.13 -10.65
C LEU A 101 -0.66 7.87 -9.31
N PRO A 102 -1.36 9.00 -9.08
CA PRO A 102 -1.28 9.74 -7.82
C PRO A 102 -1.51 8.88 -6.58
N PHE A 103 -2.41 7.89 -6.67
CA PHE A 103 -2.69 6.94 -5.59
C PHE A 103 -1.47 6.07 -5.22
N SER A 104 -0.73 5.57 -6.21
CA SER A 104 0.47 4.74 -5.97
C SER A 104 1.63 5.54 -5.39
N ARG A 105 1.73 6.84 -5.72
CA ARG A 105 2.69 7.75 -5.08
C ARG A 105 2.37 7.96 -3.60
N GLN A 106 1.09 8.14 -3.28
CA GLN A 106 0.63 8.25 -1.89
C GLN A 106 0.88 6.94 -1.12
N LEU A 107 0.60 5.79 -1.74
CA LEU A 107 0.82 4.47 -1.13
C LEU A 107 2.30 4.19 -0.88
N LYS A 108 3.18 4.52 -1.84
CA LYS A 108 4.64 4.38 -1.69
C LYS A 108 5.20 5.32 -0.62
N LYS A 109 4.69 6.55 -0.54
CA LYS A 109 5.03 7.49 0.54
C LYS A 109 4.61 6.92 1.89
N MET A 110 3.37 6.46 2.04
CA MET A 110 2.90 5.80 3.26
C MET A 110 3.74 4.58 3.64
N GLN A 111 4.11 3.75 2.67
CA GLN A 111 4.94 2.57 2.93
C GLN A 111 6.35 2.95 3.40
N THR A 112 6.91 4.05 2.87
CA THR A 112 8.20 4.59 3.31
C THR A 112 8.09 5.16 4.73
N ASP A 113 7.08 5.99 4.98
CA ASP A 113 6.81 6.61 6.28
C ASP A 113 6.61 5.52 7.37
N ILE A 114 5.88 4.45 7.05
CA ILE A 114 5.69 3.29 7.95
C ILE A 114 7.00 2.53 8.19
N SER A 115 7.81 2.31 7.16
CA SER A 115 9.11 1.63 7.29
C SER A 115 10.08 2.43 8.16
N ASP A 116 10.12 3.75 7.99
CA ASP A 116 10.97 4.63 8.80
C ASP A 116 10.52 4.65 10.27
N MET A 117 9.21 4.59 10.53
CA MET A 117 8.68 4.43 11.88
C MET A 117 9.06 3.08 12.49
N GLN A 118 8.99 1.99 11.71
CA GLN A 118 9.42 0.64 12.16
C GLN A 118 10.88 0.64 12.60
N ASP A 119 11.76 1.19 11.78
CA ASP A 119 13.19 1.27 12.07
C ASP A 119 13.49 2.11 13.32
N LYS A 120 12.76 3.22 13.52
CA LYS A 120 12.89 4.04 14.74
C LYS A 120 12.41 3.27 15.98
N PHE A 121 11.29 2.54 15.90
CA PHE A 121 10.84 1.70 17.01
C PHE A 121 11.80 0.56 17.32
N ASP A 122 12.39 -0.09 16.30
CA ASP A 122 13.36 -1.16 16.50
C ASP A 122 14.66 -0.69 17.16
N LYS A 123 15.07 0.56 16.90
CA LYS A 123 16.26 1.15 17.52
C LYS A 123 16.05 1.58 18.97
N HIS A 124 14.83 1.99 19.34
CA HIS A 124 14.54 2.61 20.64
C HIS A 124 13.76 1.72 21.61
N ILE A 125 12.98 0.76 21.11
CA ILE A 125 12.30 -0.25 21.93
C ILE A 125 13.20 -1.48 21.98
N MET A 126 14.26 -1.43 22.80
CA MET A 126 15.11 -2.60 23.04
C MET A 126 14.64 -3.42 24.24
N GLU A 127 14.55 -4.73 23.97
CA GLU A 127 14.30 -5.89 24.84
C GLU A 127 12.84 -6.19 25.23
N GLY A 128 12.25 -7.12 24.46
CA GLY A 128 10.99 -7.79 24.77
C GLY A 128 9.79 -7.11 24.12
N ASP A 129 9.52 -7.42 22.84
CA ASP A 129 8.24 -7.09 22.19
C ASP A 129 7.11 -7.91 22.80
N ASN A 130 6.74 -7.53 24.01
CA ASN A 130 5.74 -8.19 24.83
C ASN A 130 4.35 -7.62 24.51
N TYR A 131 3.32 -8.37 24.89
CA TYR A 131 1.95 -7.87 24.90
C TYR A 131 1.75 -6.91 26.09
N PHE A 132 0.71 -6.07 26.02
CA PHE A 132 0.28 -5.29 27.17
C PHE A 132 -0.24 -6.19 28.30
N SER A 133 0.07 -5.86 29.55
CA SER A 133 -0.63 -6.45 30.69
C SER A 133 -2.11 -6.03 30.69
N GLN A 134 -2.93 -6.70 31.49
CA GLN A 134 -4.34 -6.34 31.62
C GLN A 134 -4.51 -4.92 32.17
N GLU A 135 -3.68 -4.53 33.14
CA GLU A 135 -3.65 -3.19 33.72
C GLU A 135 -3.20 -2.14 32.70
N GLU A 136 -2.08 -2.38 32.01
CA GLU A 136 -1.58 -1.49 30.96
C GLU A 136 -2.62 -1.31 29.85
N GLY A 137 -3.26 -2.40 29.44
CA GLY A 137 -4.27 -2.38 28.38
C GLY A 137 -5.53 -1.61 28.77
N ASN A 138 -5.98 -1.73 30.02
CA ASN A 138 -7.11 -0.95 30.53
C ASN A 138 -6.77 0.54 30.65
N GLU A 139 -5.56 0.85 31.10
CA GLU A 139 -5.07 2.23 31.15
C GLU A 139 -5.02 2.86 29.76
N LEU A 140 -4.51 2.12 28.77
CA LEU A 140 -4.45 2.58 27.37
C LEU A 140 -5.84 2.82 26.77
N ARG A 141 -6.81 1.93 27.03
CA ARG A 141 -8.20 2.15 26.57
C ARG A 141 -8.81 3.39 27.17
N SER A 142 -8.58 3.62 28.47
CA SER A 142 -9.06 4.83 29.15
C SER A 142 -8.41 6.10 28.59
N ARG A 143 -7.09 6.06 28.31
CA ARG A 143 -6.40 7.19 27.67
C ARG A 143 -6.93 7.46 26.25
N LEU A 144 -7.21 6.42 25.48
CA LEU A 144 -7.82 6.56 24.15
C LEU A 144 -9.20 7.22 24.20
N GLU A 145 -10.03 6.87 25.20
CA GLU A 145 -11.34 7.51 25.42
C GLU A 145 -11.22 9.00 25.77
N GLN A 146 -10.25 9.35 26.61
CA GLN A 146 -10.01 10.74 26.96
C GLN A 146 -9.58 11.57 25.75
N ILE A 147 -8.76 10.98 24.87
CA ILE A 147 -8.32 11.64 23.64
C ILE A 147 -9.49 11.79 22.67
N GLU A 148 -10.30 10.76 22.50
CA GLU A 148 -11.52 10.82 21.68
C GLU A 148 -12.46 11.93 22.15
N SER A 149 -12.75 12.01 23.46
CA SER A 149 -13.60 13.06 24.03
C SER A 149 -13.06 14.46 23.77
N ARG A 150 -11.75 14.67 24.01
CA ARG A 150 -11.10 15.98 23.77
C ARG A 150 -11.14 16.39 22.31
N LEU A 151 -10.94 15.44 21.40
CA LEU A 151 -11.00 15.71 19.97
C LEU A 151 -12.45 15.94 19.50
N ALA A 152 -13.42 15.20 20.06
CA ALA A 152 -14.84 15.41 19.78
C ALA A 152 -15.33 16.80 20.21
N GLU A 153 -14.83 17.31 21.33
CA GLU A 153 -15.12 18.68 21.81
C GLU A 153 -14.59 19.77 20.88
N THR A 154 -13.62 19.45 20.01
CA THR A 154 -13.00 20.40 19.08
C THR A 154 -13.56 20.36 17.68
N LEU A 155 -14.40 19.37 17.37
CA LEU A 155 -15.04 19.18 16.08
C LEU A 155 -16.48 19.71 16.14
N ASP A 156 -16.83 20.61 15.21
CA ASP A 156 -18.18 21.17 15.13
C ASP A 156 -19.17 20.21 14.45
N GLU A 157 -20.48 20.48 14.51
CA GLU A 157 -21.52 19.66 13.85
C GLU A 157 -21.30 19.48 12.34
N SER A 158 -20.60 20.42 11.68
CA SER A 158 -20.20 20.32 10.27
C SER A 158 -19.13 19.27 9.99
N GLU A 159 -18.48 18.72 11.03
CA GLU A 159 -17.40 17.73 10.96
C GLU A 159 -17.84 16.36 11.49
N ALA A 160 -19.15 16.09 11.54
CA ALA A 160 -19.72 14.83 12.05
C ALA A 160 -19.13 13.57 11.38
N ASP A 161 -18.81 13.63 10.08
CA ASP A 161 -18.16 12.53 9.36
C ASP A 161 -16.71 12.29 9.81
N GLU A 162 -15.98 13.34 10.20
CA GLU A 162 -14.62 13.21 10.74
C GLU A 162 -14.65 12.69 12.18
N LEU A 163 -15.63 13.12 12.98
CA LEU A 163 -15.86 12.57 14.31
C LEU A 163 -16.14 11.06 14.24
N LYS A 164 -16.99 10.63 13.30
CA LYS A 164 -17.29 9.21 13.10
C LYS A 164 -16.03 8.41 12.75
N LYS A 165 -15.21 8.89 11.82
CA LYS A 165 -13.95 8.22 11.44
C LYS A 165 -12.97 8.16 12.61
N LEU A 166 -12.87 9.22 13.40
CA LEU A 166 -12.03 9.26 14.59
C LEU A 166 -12.47 8.21 15.61
N THR A 167 -13.77 8.12 15.90
CA THR A 167 -14.35 7.11 16.78
C THR A 167 -14.06 5.69 16.27
N GLU A 168 -14.25 5.43 14.97
CA GLU A 168 -13.94 4.13 14.36
C GLU A 168 -12.45 3.76 14.52
N ASP A 169 -11.55 4.73 14.32
CA ASP A 169 -10.11 4.52 14.49
C ASP A 169 -9.73 4.27 15.95
N VAL A 170 -10.35 4.99 16.90
CA VAL A 170 -10.13 4.83 18.35
C VAL A 170 -10.63 3.47 18.83
N GLU A 171 -11.85 3.06 18.48
CA GLU A 171 -12.38 1.74 18.79
C GLU A 171 -11.51 0.63 18.19
N GLY A 172 -11.06 0.85 16.96
CA GLY A 172 -10.08 -0.02 16.32
C GLY A 172 -8.77 -0.10 17.10
N LEU A 173 -8.30 0.97 17.77
CA LEU A 173 -7.08 0.92 18.59
C LEU A 173 -7.32 0.15 19.89
N LYS A 174 -8.46 0.37 20.55
CA LYS A 174 -8.85 -0.33 21.79
C LYS A 174 -8.94 -1.84 21.59
N ALA A 175 -9.48 -2.28 20.46
CA ALA A 175 -9.58 -3.70 20.11
C ALA A 175 -8.19 -4.34 19.92
N LEU A 176 -7.24 -3.59 19.34
CA LEU A 176 -5.90 -4.10 19.05
C LEU A 176 -4.99 -4.20 20.29
N VAL A 177 -5.31 -3.52 21.40
CA VAL A 177 -4.53 -3.57 22.64
C VAL A 177 -4.34 -5.00 23.16
N ALA A 178 -5.33 -5.86 23.00
CA ALA A 178 -5.28 -7.24 23.50
C ALA A 178 -4.62 -8.23 22.52
N THR A 179 -4.45 -7.85 21.25
CA THR A 179 -4.08 -8.78 20.17
C THR A 179 -2.74 -8.47 19.52
N LEU A 180 -2.27 -7.22 19.63
CA LEU A 180 -0.97 -6.80 19.14
C LEU A 180 0.05 -6.70 20.26
N SER A 181 1.30 -7.01 19.93
CA SER A 181 2.44 -6.67 20.78
C SER A 181 2.58 -5.14 20.88
N LYS A 182 3.27 -4.67 21.92
CA LYS A 182 3.47 -3.23 22.19
C LYS A 182 4.01 -2.50 20.96
N LYS A 183 4.98 -3.09 20.25
CA LYS A 183 5.56 -2.53 19.01
C LYS A 183 4.52 -2.41 17.90
N ASN A 184 3.80 -3.50 17.62
CA ASN A 184 2.81 -3.53 16.54
C ASN A 184 1.61 -2.61 16.82
N TRP A 185 1.24 -2.47 18.08
CA TRP A 185 0.21 -1.53 18.50
C TRP A 185 0.66 -0.07 18.32
N LEU A 186 1.90 0.26 18.67
CA LEU A 186 2.47 1.60 18.45
C LEU A 186 2.57 1.95 16.96
N LEU A 187 2.87 0.97 16.10
CA LEU A 187 2.81 1.15 14.65
C LEU A 187 1.40 1.44 14.16
N ALA A 188 0.40 0.69 14.64
CA ALA A 188 -1.00 0.92 14.30
C ALA A 188 -1.48 2.31 14.76
N LEU A 189 -1.06 2.73 15.96
CA LEU A 189 -1.31 4.08 16.48
C LEU A 189 -0.67 5.14 15.57
N SER A 190 0.61 4.98 15.21
CA SER A 190 1.36 5.93 14.37
C SER A 190 0.74 6.10 12.98
N ALA A 191 0.32 4.99 12.35
CA ALA A 191 -0.38 5.03 11.06
C ALA A 191 -1.72 5.78 11.15
N ARG A 192 -2.51 5.55 12.21
CA ARG A 192 -3.79 6.27 12.42
C ARG A 192 -3.57 7.75 12.68
N MET A 193 -2.55 8.12 13.47
CA MET A 193 -2.21 9.52 13.72
C MET A 193 -1.74 10.25 12.46
N TYR A 194 -0.96 9.59 11.62
CA TYR A 194 -0.59 10.12 10.31
C TYR A 194 -1.84 10.42 9.46
N HIS A 195 -2.78 9.47 9.40
CA HIS A 195 -4.04 9.66 8.68
C HIS A 195 -4.89 10.79 9.24
N TRP A 196 -5.01 10.90 10.56
CA TRP A 196 -5.71 12.00 11.21
C TRP A 196 -5.06 13.34 10.88
N GLY A 197 -3.73 13.40 10.91
CA GLY A 197 -2.98 14.62 10.62
C GLY A 197 -3.06 15.08 9.17
N LEU A 198 -3.19 14.15 8.22
CA LEU A 198 -3.44 14.47 6.82
C LEU A 198 -4.83 15.03 6.57
N ARG A 199 -5.84 14.57 7.32
CA ARG A 199 -7.25 14.98 7.14
C ARG A 199 -7.55 16.31 7.83
N ASN A 200 -7.00 16.53 9.03
CA ASN A 200 -7.21 17.75 9.79
C ASN A 200 -5.91 18.19 10.50
N PRO A 201 -5.19 19.19 9.94
CA PRO A 201 -3.94 19.70 10.52
C PRO A 201 -4.09 20.28 11.94
N ASN A 202 -5.27 20.79 12.30
CA ASN A 202 -5.52 21.30 13.66
C ASN A 202 -5.65 20.16 14.66
N THR A 203 -6.32 19.07 14.27
CA THR A 203 -6.37 17.81 15.03
C THR A 203 -4.97 17.22 15.18
N ALA A 204 -4.12 17.29 14.14
CA ALA A 204 -2.73 16.82 14.18
C ALA A 204 -1.91 17.44 15.33
N LYS A 205 -2.04 18.77 15.52
CA LYS A 205 -1.31 19.50 16.57
C LYS A 205 -1.76 19.09 17.98
N GLN A 206 -3.06 18.81 18.14
CA GLN A 206 -3.61 18.33 19.41
C GLN A 206 -3.24 16.87 19.67
N LEU A 207 -3.25 16.06 18.61
CA LEU A 207 -2.85 14.66 18.61
C LEU A 207 -1.39 14.46 18.99
N GLY A 208 -0.46 15.30 18.53
CA GLY A 208 0.96 15.18 18.93
C GLY A 208 1.16 15.24 20.45
N ARG A 209 0.40 16.13 21.12
CA ARG A 209 0.42 16.25 22.59
C ARG A 209 -0.23 15.04 23.28
N ALA A 210 -1.35 14.57 22.73
CA ALA A 210 -2.10 13.43 23.23
C ALA A 210 -1.38 12.08 23.02
N ALA A 211 -0.70 11.93 21.89
CA ALA A 211 0.05 10.74 21.50
C ALA A 211 1.21 10.45 22.45
N ARG A 212 1.83 11.50 23.00
CA ARG A 212 2.80 11.39 24.06
C ARG A 212 2.23 10.74 25.31
N GLU A 213 0.95 10.99 25.64
CA GLU A 213 0.29 10.34 26.77
C GLU A 213 0.09 8.83 26.53
N LEU A 214 -0.07 8.40 25.27
CA LEU A 214 -0.28 7.01 24.87
C LEU A 214 1.00 6.15 24.83
N LEU A 215 2.19 6.75 24.85
CA LEU A 215 3.43 5.99 24.84
C LEU A 215 3.63 5.22 26.17
N PRO A 216 4.06 3.93 26.11
CA PRO A 216 4.47 3.19 27.29
C PRO A 216 5.61 3.89 28.03
N GLN A 217 5.69 3.73 29.35
CA GLN A 217 6.68 4.46 30.17
C GLN A 217 8.12 4.15 29.75
N GLY A 218 8.44 2.89 29.42
CA GLY A 218 9.76 2.52 28.88
C GLY A 218 10.13 3.23 27.58
N VAL A 219 9.15 3.62 26.75
CA VAL A 219 9.38 4.40 25.53
C VAL A 219 9.56 5.88 25.85
N LYS A 220 8.77 6.41 26.79
CA LYS A 220 8.90 7.80 27.29
C LYS A 220 10.27 8.08 27.90
N ASP A 221 10.82 7.10 28.62
CA ASP A 221 12.10 7.27 29.32
C ASP A 221 13.32 7.08 28.39
N SER A 222 13.13 6.43 27.24
CA SER A 222 14.19 6.10 26.28
C SER A 222 14.35 7.08 25.11
N LEU A 223 13.36 7.94 24.87
CA LEU A 223 13.34 8.86 23.72
C LEU A 223 13.57 10.31 24.16
N PRO A 224 14.51 11.04 23.53
CA PRO A 224 14.59 12.50 23.65
C PRO A 224 13.26 13.15 23.23
N ASN A 225 12.88 14.24 23.90
CA ASN A 225 11.62 14.95 23.64
C ASN A 225 11.41 15.28 22.14
N ASP A 226 12.49 15.65 21.45
CA ASP A 226 12.46 16.05 20.04
C ASP A 226 12.26 14.84 19.09
N ALA A 227 12.69 13.65 19.51
CA ALA A 227 12.50 12.42 18.72
C ALA A 227 11.05 11.94 18.76
N ILE A 228 10.35 12.17 19.88
CA ILE A 228 8.91 11.88 20.03
C ILE A 228 8.09 12.76 19.09
N ASP A 229 8.42 14.05 18.99
CA ASP A 229 7.74 14.97 18.08
C ASP A 229 8.00 14.61 16.60
N GLN A 230 9.24 14.22 16.26
CA GLN A 230 9.60 13.73 14.92
C GLN A 230 9.04 12.35 14.58
N LEU A 231 8.74 11.51 15.57
CA LEU A 231 8.13 10.19 15.39
C LEU A 231 6.63 10.27 15.13
N LEU A 232 5.98 11.24 15.76
CA LEU A 232 4.52 11.32 15.80
C LEU A 232 3.99 12.29 14.74
N ILE A 233 4.79 13.25 14.27
CA ILE A 233 4.38 14.25 13.27
C ILE A 233 5.58 14.67 12.40
N GLU A 234 5.81 13.97 11.28
CA GLU A 234 6.25 14.69 10.07
C GLU A 234 4.98 15.15 9.35
N SER A 235 4.41 16.26 9.82
CA SER A 235 3.36 16.92 9.05
C SER A 235 4.01 17.43 7.76
N PRO A 236 3.45 17.14 6.57
CA PRO A 236 3.97 17.67 5.31
C PRO A 236 3.86 19.21 5.20
N VAL A 237 3.40 19.90 6.24
CA VAL A 237 3.13 21.34 6.24
C VAL A 237 4.30 22.18 6.78
N SER A 238 5.35 21.56 7.35
CA SER A 238 6.47 22.32 7.93
C SER A 238 7.53 22.79 6.92
N ALA A 239 7.42 22.43 5.64
CA ALA A 239 8.47 22.68 4.66
C ALA A 239 8.33 24.01 3.88
N GLU A 240 7.28 24.82 4.11
CA GLU A 240 7.01 26.01 3.27
C GLU A 240 7.06 27.38 3.96
N ASN A 241 7.41 27.49 5.26
CA ASN A 241 7.40 28.80 5.94
C ASN A 241 8.76 29.39 6.35
N ASP A 242 9.88 28.79 5.95
CA ASP A 242 11.20 29.43 6.09
C ASP A 242 11.65 30.05 4.75
N SER A 243 10.88 31.01 4.26
CA SER A 243 11.29 31.96 3.21
C SER A 243 10.37 33.18 3.23
N ASN A 244 10.55 34.06 4.22
CA ASN A 244 10.42 35.52 4.08
C ASN A 244 10.94 36.25 5.33
#